data_AF-A0A679GB83-F1
#
_entry.id   AF-A0A679GB83-F1
#
_cell.length_a   1.000
_cell.length_b   1.000
_cell.length_c   1.000
_cell.angle_alpha   90.00
_cell.angle_beta   90.00
_cell.angle_gamma   90.00
#
_symmetry.space_group_name_H-M   'P 1'
#
loop_
_entity.id
_entity.type
_entity.pdbx_description
1 polymer ?
#
loop_
_entity_poly.entity_id
_entity_poly.type
_entity_poly.pdbx_seq_one_letter_code
_entity_poly.pdbx_strand_id
1 'polypeptide(L)'
;MNSPRLAGWLSGTLLFAALGLCAAESFGPSVFSDQVTRFDINADKAFANPEQDMRYLLVQAHRNDRPNHFCVVGYQWADGSRKAAVHWQEGERIVLWGGKSGWGDEFKYADSMAMANSVDLKNGLVDTDEQRFGSSFLQLRASAEGTLADCKAHGRQYLIEPFTPPSEDE
;
A
#
# COMPACT_ATOMS: atom_id res chain seq x y z
N MET A 1 -25.46 73.88 16.00
CA MET A 1 -24.74 73.29 17.15
C MET A 1 -25.40 71.96 17.50
N ASN A 2 -24.56 70.92 17.65
CA ASN A 2 -24.76 69.61 18.32
C ASN A 2 -25.77 68.55 17.77
N SER A 3 -25.21 67.38 17.44
CA SER A 3 -25.87 66.05 17.28
C SER A 3 -26.41 65.49 18.62
N PRO A 4 -27.17 64.35 18.66
CA PRO A 4 -26.65 62.96 18.48
C PRO A 4 -27.58 62.04 17.63
N ARG A 5 -27.07 61.14 16.77
CA ARG A 5 -26.70 59.71 16.93
C ARG A 5 -27.81 58.75 17.42
N LEU A 6 -28.06 57.67 16.66
CA LEU A 6 -28.19 56.23 17.01
C LEU A 6 -28.71 55.48 15.75
N ALA A 7 -27.90 54.79 14.95
CA ALA A 7 -27.20 53.51 15.17
C ALA A 7 -28.16 52.32 15.44
N GLY A 8 -28.25 51.41 14.46
CA GLY A 8 -29.01 50.16 14.55
C GLY A 8 -28.88 49.32 13.28
N TRP A 9 -27.67 48.93 12.91
CA TRP A 9 -27.44 47.87 11.92
C TRP A 9 -27.31 46.54 12.66
N LEU A 10 -28.31 45.68 12.51
CA LEU A 10 -28.28 44.28 12.93
C LEU A 10 -27.33 43.51 12.02
N SER A 11 -26.07 43.40 12.43
CA SER A 11 -25.11 42.47 11.84
C SER A 11 -25.52 41.04 12.20
N GLY A 12 -26.26 40.40 11.30
CA GLY A 12 -26.47 38.95 11.32
C GLY A 12 -25.21 38.26 10.81
N THR A 13 -24.30 37.90 11.72
CA THR A 13 -23.17 37.03 11.39
C THR A 13 -23.67 35.60 11.31
N LEU A 14 -23.97 35.12 10.10
CA LEU A 14 -24.17 33.70 9.80
C LEU A 14 -22.85 32.97 10.03
N LEU A 15 -22.75 32.29 11.18
CA LEU A 15 -21.66 31.38 11.49
C LEU A 15 -21.81 30.13 10.60
N PHE A 16 -21.12 30.09 9.46
CA PHE A 16 -20.96 28.86 8.69
C PHE A 16 -20.05 27.91 9.50
N ALA A 17 -20.68 27.02 10.28
CA ALA A 17 -19.99 25.88 10.85
C ALA A 17 -19.53 24.99 9.69
N ALA A 18 -18.24 25.06 9.34
CA ALA A 18 -17.60 24.13 8.42
C ALA A 18 -17.56 22.75 9.10
N LEU A 19 -18.64 21.98 8.93
CA LEU A 19 -18.61 20.54 9.14
C LEU A 19 -17.67 19.99 8.06
N GLY A 20 -16.42 19.76 8.44
CA GLY A 20 -15.46 19.02 7.62
C GLY A 20 -16.02 17.62 7.42
N LEU A 21 -16.70 17.40 6.29
CA LEU A 21 -16.90 16.04 5.79
C LEU A 21 -15.50 15.51 5.49
N CYS A 22 -14.97 14.64 6.36
CA CYS A 22 -13.92 13.72 5.95
C CYS A 22 -14.54 12.89 4.81
N ALA A 23 -14.24 13.27 3.57
CA ALA A 23 -14.61 12.46 2.42
C ALA A 23 -13.94 11.10 2.63
N ALA A 24 -14.75 10.05 2.76
CA ALA A 24 -14.24 8.70 2.84
C ALA A 24 -13.37 8.45 1.61
N GLU A 25 -12.19 7.89 1.83
CA GLU A 25 -11.25 7.65 0.75
C GLU A 25 -11.86 6.63 -0.23
N SER A 26 -11.86 6.96 -1.53
CA SER A 26 -12.43 6.09 -2.54
C SER A 26 -11.38 5.09 -3.03
N PHE A 27 -11.78 3.82 -3.08
CA PHE A 27 -11.01 2.74 -3.67
C PHE A 27 -11.75 2.17 -4.88
N GLY A 28 -11.01 1.92 -5.96
CA GLY A 28 -11.49 1.06 -7.05
C GLY A 28 -11.41 -0.42 -6.67
N PRO A 29 -11.62 -1.33 -7.63
CA PRO A 29 -11.29 -2.74 -7.46
C PRO A 29 -9.85 -2.91 -6.96
N SER A 30 -9.64 -3.90 -6.09
CA SER A 30 -8.32 -4.18 -5.51
C SER A 30 -8.19 -5.65 -5.18
N VAL A 31 -6.95 -6.15 -5.11
CA VAL A 31 -6.62 -7.48 -4.58
C VAL A 31 -6.90 -7.60 -3.08
N PHE A 32 -7.10 -6.45 -2.42
CA PHE A 32 -7.62 -6.35 -1.07
C PHE A 32 -9.09 -5.92 -1.11
N SER A 33 -9.89 -6.44 -0.18
CA SER A 33 -11.25 -5.97 0.08
C SER A 33 -11.28 -5.12 1.35
N ASP A 34 -12.25 -4.20 1.44
CA ASP A 34 -12.64 -3.51 2.67
C ASP A 34 -11.59 -2.58 3.32
N GLN A 35 -10.55 -2.19 2.57
CA GLN A 35 -9.66 -1.11 3.00
C GLN A 35 -10.44 0.21 3.15
N VAL A 36 -10.12 0.97 4.19
CA VAL A 36 -10.83 2.22 4.53
C VAL A 36 -9.97 3.47 4.34
N THR A 37 -8.65 3.33 4.33
CA THR A 37 -7.73 4.45 4.03
C THR A 37 -6.36 3.95 3.56
N ARG A 38 -5.64 4.79 2.80
CA ARG A 38 -4.22 4.60 2.47
C ARG A 38 -3.35 5.10 3.62
N PHE A 39 -2.14 4.57 3.76
CA PHE A 39 -1.15 5.12 4.71
C PHE A 39 0.25 5.17 4.10
N ASP A 40 1.08 6.10 4.58
CA ASP A 40 2.51 6.12 4.22
C ASP A 40 3.25 5.05 5.02
N ILE A 41 3.75 4.04 4.31
CA ILE A 41 4.49 2.92 4.91
C ILE A 41 5.71 3.38 5.71
N ASN A 42 6.33 4.52 5.38
CA ASN A 42 7.50 5.02 6.11
C ASN A 42 7.13 5.64 7.47
N ALA A 43 5.85 5.93 7.70
CA ALA A 43 5.37 6.39 9.01
C ALA A 43 5.07 5.21 9.97
N ASP A 44 5.17 3.96 9.49
CA ASP A 44 4.87 2.77 10.27
C ASP A 44 6.13 1.92 10.50
N LYS A 45 6.44 1.67 11.77
CA LYS A 45 7.62 0.89 12.18
C LYS A 45 7.62 -0.54 11.64
N ALA A 46 6.44 -1.14 11.42
CA ALA A 46 6.34 -2.50 10.89
C ALA A 46 6.84 -2.55 9.43
N PHE A 47 6.81 -1.43 8.71
CA PHE A 47 7.20 -1.35 7.31
C PHE A 47 8.56 -0.64 7.14
N ALA A 48 9.34 -0.50 8.22
CA ALA A 48 10.64 0.15 8.18
C ALA A 48 11.65 -0.61 7.30
N ASN A 49 12.49 0.16 6.60
CA ASN A 49 13.52 -0.31 5.65
C ASN A 49 12.97 -1.20 4.51
N PRO A 50 11.96 -0.74 3.75
CA PRO A 50 11.32 -1.55 2.71
C PRO A 50 12.30 -2.01 1.62
N GLU A 51 13.32 -1.22 1.30
CA GLU A 51 14.36 -1.63 0.33
C GLU A 51 15.15 -2.87 0.80
N GLN A 52 15.35 -3.05 2.11
CA GLN A 52 16.05 -4.22 2.62
C GLN A 52 15.21 -5.48 2.41
N ASP A 53 13.90 -5.41 2.65
CA ASP A 53 12.97 -6.50 2.37
C ASP A 53 12.86 -6.79 0.86
N MET A 54 12.89 -5.75 0.01
CA MET A 54 12.95 -5.92 -1.44
C MET A 54 14.25 -6.62 -1.88
N ARG A 55 15.40 -6.22 -1.33
CA ARG A 55 16.69 -6.90 -1.60
C ARG A 55 16.62 -8.37 -1.19
N TYR A 56 16.05 -8.66 -0.02
CA TYR A 56 15.87 -10.05 0.42
C TYR A 56 14.97 -10.85 -0.55
N LEU A 57 13.83 -10.29 -0.97
CA LEU A 57 12.96 -10.87 -2.00
C LEU A 57 13.73 -11.17 -3.29
N LEU A 58 14.56 -10.23 -3.77
CA LEU A 58 15.33 -10.39 -5.00
C LEU A 58 16.41 -11.47 -4.88
N VAL A 59 17.07 -11.61 -3.73
CA VAL A 59 18.02 -12.70 -3.48
C VAL A 59 17.30 -14.05 -3.52
N GLN A 60 16.19 -14.18 -2.80
CA GLN A 60 15.40 -15.42 -2.76
C GLN A 60 14.86 -15.82 -4.13
N ALA A 61 14.52 -14.83 -4.98
CA ALA A 61 14.06 -15.08 -6.33
C ALA A 61 15.20 -15.25 -7.36
N HIS A 62 16.47 -15.09 -6.96
CA HIS A 62 17.64 -15.04 -7.86
C HIS A 62 17.52 -13.95 -8.96
N ARG A 63 17.08 -12.75 -8.58
CA ARG A 63 16.83 -11.61 -9.48
C ARG A 63 17.58 -10.34 -9.08
N ASN A 64 18.62 -10.46 -8.27
CA ASN A 64 19.51 -9.36 -7.84
C ASN A 64 20.61 -9.01 -8.87
N ASP A 65 20.58 -9.62 -10.05
CA ASP A 65 21.55 -9.44 -11.16
C ASP A 65 21.21 -8.27 -12.11
N ARG A 66 20.05 -7.64 -11.92
CA ARG A 66 19.51 -6.60 -12.81
C ARG A 66 18.75 -5.54 -12.00
N PRO A 67 18.49 -4.35 -12.57
CA PRO A 67 17.61 -3.36 -11.95
C PRO A 67 16.20 -3.93 -11.76
N ASN A 68 15.57 -3.65 -10.62
CA ASN A 68 14.18 -4.01 -10.34
C ASN A 68 13.40 -2.80 -9.85
N HIS A 69 12.19 -2.63 -10.40
CA HIS A 69 11.27 -1.54 -10.07
C HIS A 69 10.15 -2.06 -9.19
N PHE A 70 9.90 -1.30 -8.12
CA PHE A 70 8.81 -1.57 -7.21
C PHE A 70 7.92 -0.36 -7.05
N CYS A 71 6.64 -0.62 -6.83
CA CYS A 71 5.69 0.34 -6.34
C CYS A 71 5.05 -0.19 -5.06
N VAL A 72 4.97 0.62 -4.01
CA VAL A 72 4.38 0.23 -2.73
C VAL A 72 3.27 1.18 -2.33
N VAL A 73 2.09 0.64 -2.04
CA VAL A 73 0.94 1.37 -1.49
C VAL A 73 0.43 0.67 -0.24
N GLY A 74 0.29 1.43 0.85
CA GLY A 74 -0.18 0.94 2.14
C GLY A 74 -1.69 1.11 2.29
N TYR A 75 -2.36 0.12 2.85
CA TYR A 75 -3.79 0.12 3.16
C TYR A 75 -4.04 -0.20 4.63
N GLN A 76 -5.07 0.44 5.19
CA GLN A 76 -5.55 0.20 6.55
C GLN A 76 -7.03 -0.21 6.52
N TRP A 77 -7.40 -1.12 7.43
CA TRP A 77 -8.77 -1.59 7.63
C TRP A 77 -9.41 -0.97 8.89
N ALA A 78 -10.72 -1.15 9.02
CA ALA A 78 -11.52 -0.63 10.13
C ALA A 78 -11.07 -1.14 11.51
N ASP A 79 -10.50 -2.36 11.57
CA ASP A 79 -9.94 -2.94 12.79
C ASP A 79 -8.54 -2.40 13.15
N GLY A 80 -8.00 -1.49 12.33
CA GLY A 80 -6.67 -0.91 12.50
C GLY A 80 -5.54 -1.76 11.93
N SER A 81 -5.83 -2.96 11.39
CA SER A 81 -4.83 -3.75 10.70
C SER A 81 -4.32 -3.03 9.45
N ARG A 82 -3.07 -3.31 9.08
CA ARG A 82 -2.35 -2.65 7.98
C ARG A 82 -1.58 -3.65 7.14
N LYS A 83 -1.57 -3.43 5.83
CA LYS A 83 -0.81 -4.20 4.84
C LYS A 83 -0.42 -3.29 3.70
N ALA A 84 0.58 -3.69 2.93
CA ALA A 84 0.96 -3.01 1.70
C ALA A 84 0.83 -3.94 0.50
N ALA A 85 0.35 -3.41 -0.62
CA ALA A 85 0.55 -4.04 -1.93
C ALA A 85 1.90 -3.57 -2.48
N VAL A 86 2.78 -4.51 -2.78
CA VAL A 86 4.10 -4.26 -3.36
C VAL A 86 4.08 -4.83 -4.77
N HIS A 87 3.92 -3.97 -5.77
CA HIS A 87 4.05 -4.35 -7.16
C HIS A 87 5.54 -4.46 -7.52
N TRP A 88 5.99 -5.67 -7.86
CA TRP A 88 7.30 -5.93 -8.43
C TRP A 88 7.16 -6.12 -9.94
N GLN A 89 7.66 -5.16 -10.72
CA GLN A 89 7.41 -5.08 -12.16
C GLN A 89 8.07 -6.24 -12.92
N GLU A 90 9.37 -6.46 -12.72
CA GLU A 90 10.14 -7.50 -13.42
C GLU A 90 9.85 -8.91 -12.92
N GLY A 91 9.24 -9.03 -11.74
CA GLY A 91 8.75 -10.29 -11.20
C GLY A 91 7.33 -10.63 -11.64
N GLU A 92 6.62 -9.69 -12.26
CA GLU A 92 5.20 -9.82 -12.65
C GLU A 92 4.33 -10.24 -11.46
N ARG A 93 4.51 -9.58 -10.30
CA ARG A 93 3.80 -9.94 -9.06
C ARG A 93 3.32 -8.74 -8.25
N ILE A 94 2.22 -8.94 -7.51
CA ILE A 94 1.84 -8.09 -6.38
C ILE A 94 2.06 -8.88 -5.09
N VAL A 95 3.03 -8.48 -4.28
CA VAL A 95 3.30 -9.08 -2.96
C VAL A 95 2.41 -8.42 -1.92
N LEU A 96 1.71 -9.23 -1.12
CA LEU A 96 0.76 -8.80 -0.09
C LEU A 96 1.46 -8.72 1.26
N TRP A 97 2.24 -7.65 1.45
CA TRP A 97 3.17 -7.52 2.56
C TRP A 97 2.47 -7.04 3.85
N GLY A 98 2.58 -7.81 4.93
CA GLY A 98 2.00 -7.46 6.24
C GLY A 98 2.85 -6.54 7.11
N GLY A 99 4.09 -6.25 6.69
CA GLY A 99 5.08 -5.63 7.59
C GLY A 99 5.67 -6.65 8.58
N LYS A 100 6.71 -6.24 9.28
CA LYS A 100 7.42 -7.02 10.31
C LYS A 100 6.59 -7.10 11.57
N SER A 101 6.43 -8.30 12.12
CA SER A 101 5.62 -8.56 13.33
C SER A 101 6.25 -8.05 14.64
N GLY A 102 7.51 -7.63 14.63
CA GLY A 102 8.23 -7.15 15.81
C GLY A 102 8.67 -8.25 16.78
N TRP A 103 8.45 -9.54 16.46
CA TRP A 103 9.11 -10.65 17.16
C TRP A 103 10.61 -10.61 16.84
N GLY A 104 11.43 -10.77 17.88
CA GLY A 104 12.88 -10.53 17.83
C GLY A 104 13.66 -11.38 16.82
N ASP A 105 14.98 -11.21 16.86
CA ASP A 105 15.95 -11.57 15.84
C ASP A 105 15.91 -13.01 15.29
N GLU A 106 15.32 -13.95 16.04
CA GLU A 106 15.20 -15.37 15.66
C GLU A 106 14.23 -15.63 14.49
N PHE A 107 13.31 -14.71 14.18
CA PHE A 107 12.33 -14.89 13.09
C PHE A 107 12.43 -13.80 12.00
N LYS A 108 13.57 -13.11 11.89
CA LYS A 108 13.79 -11.92 11.02
C LYS A 108 13.22 -12.00 9.60
N TYR A 109 13.09 -13.20 9.04
CA TYR A 109 12.69 -13.42 7.65
C TYR A 109 11.30 -14.04 7.46
N ALA A 110 10.66 -14.54 8.52
CA ALA A 110 9.34 -15.18 8.41
C ALA A 110 8.26 -14.20 7.96
N ASP A 111 8.40 -12.92 8.30
CA ASP A 111 7.47 -11.84 7.90
C ASP A 111 8.00 -10.97 6.75
N SER A 112 9.06 -11.43 6.07
CA SER A 112 9.64 -10.69 4.94
C SER A 112 8.73 -10.72 3.72
N MET A 113 8.95 -9.79 2.78
CA MET A 113 8.28 -9.81 1.48
C MET A 113 8.48 -11.13 0.72
N ALA A 114 9.59 -11.83 0.94
CA ALA A 114 9.87 -13.11 0.27
C ALA A 114 8.94 -14.24 0.72
N MET A 115 8.42 -14.17 1.95
CA MET A 115 7.52 -15.18 2.52
C MET A 115 6.05 -14.80 2.41
N ALA A 116 5.76 -13.56 2.03
CA ALA A 116 4.40 -13.07 1.90
C ALA A 116 3.66 -13.73 0.72
N ASN A 117 2.34 -13.87 0.87
CA ASN A 117 1.48 -14.25 -0.24
C ASN A 117 1.64 -13.26 -1.40
N SER A 118 1.55 -13.75 -2.63
CA SER A 118 1.64 -12.91 -3.82
C SER A 118 0.62 -13.30 -4.88
N VAL A 119 0.22 -12.31 -5.65
CA VAL A 119 -0.58 -12.46 -6.86
C VAL A 119 0.37 -12.58 -8.03
N ASP A 120 0.26 -13.66 -8.80
CA ASP A 120 0.97 -13.84 -10.06
C ASP A 120 0.22 -13.10 -11.17
N LEU A 121 0.81 -12.04 -11.72
CA LEU A 121 0.16 -11.20 -12.74
C LEU A 121 0.14 -11.83 -14.13
N LYS A 122 0.92 -12.88 -14.34
CA LYS A 122 1.03 -13.57 -15.63
C LYS A 122 0.06 -14.73 -15.75
N ASN A 123 0.00 -15.56 -14.71
CA ASN A 123 -0.76 -16.82 -14.73
C ASN A 123 -1.85 -16.89 -13.64
N GLY A 124 -1.89 -15.94 -12.71
CA GLY A 124 -2.78 -15.95 -11.55
C GLY A 124 -4.04 -15.11 -11.72
N LEU A 125 -4.37 -14.66 -12.93
CA LEU A 125 -5.48 -13.73 -13.18
C LEU A 125 -6.61 -14.36 -13.99
N VAL A 126 -7.83 -14.15 -13.51
CA VAL A 126 -9.09 -14.54 -14.18
C VAL A 126 -9.98 -13.33 -14.38
N ASP A 127 -10.91 -13.40 -15.32
CA ASP A 127 -11.80 -12.29 -15.65
C ASP A 127 -13.06 -12.25 -14.79
N THR A 128 -13.51 -13.42 -14.33
CA THR A 128 -14.76 -13.53 -13.57
C THR A 128 -14.61 -14.40 -12.32
N ASP A 129 -15.55 -14.22 -11.39
CA ASP A 129 -15.58 -14.98 -10.14
C ASP A 129 -15.86 -16.47 -10.36
N GLU A 130 -16.62 -16.81 -11.39
CA GLU A 130 -16.89 -18.19 -11.76
C GLU A 130 -15.58 -18.91 -12.13
N GLN A 131 -14.71 -18.26 -12.91
CA GLN A 131 -13.41 -18.82 -13.31
C GLN A 131 -12.45 -19.04 -12.14
N ARG A 132 -12.64 -18.31 -11.03
CA ARG A 132 -11.86 -18.48 -9.82
C ARG A 132 -12.17 -19.81 -9.13
N PHE A 133 -13.38 -20.38 -9.30
CA PHE A 133 -13.83 -21.66 -8.75
C PHE A 133 -13.41 -21.93 -7.28
N GLY A 134 -13.36 -20.88 -6.44
CA GLY A 134 -12.93 -20.99 -5.05
C GLY A 134 -11.41 -21.16 -4.82
N SER A 135 -10.59 -21.06 -5.87
CA SER A 135 -9.13 -21.06 -5.76
C SER A 135 -8.66 -19.85 -4.95
N SER A 136 -7.84 -20.10 -3.93
CA SER A 136 -7.14 -19.06 -3.17
C SER A 136 -5.94 -18.46 -3.90
N PHE A 137 -5.53 -19.06 -5.02
CA PHE A 137 -4.36 -18.63 -5.81
C PHE A 137 -4.72 -17.69 -6.95
N LEU A 138 -5.98 -17.71 -7.43
CA LEU A 138 -6.43 -16.89 -8.55
C LEU A 138 -7.06 -15.59 -8.05
N GLN A 139 -6.77 -14.50 -8.75
CA GLN A 139 -7.31 -13.17 -8.50
C GLN A 139 -8.06 -12.65 -9.72
N LEU A 140 -9.03 -11.76 -9.49
CA LEU A 140 -9.67 -11.06 -10.59
C LEU A 140 -8.67 -10.10 -11.25
N ARG A 141 -8.65 -10.10 -12.58
CA ARG A 141 -7.82 -9.19 -13.37
C ARG A 141 -8.14 -7.73 -13.05
N ALA A 142 -9.43 -7.38 -12.95
CA ALA A 142 -9.86 -6.04 -12.58
C ALA A 142 -9.34 -5.61 -11.19
N SER A 143 -9.31 -6.52 -10.21
CA SER A 143 -8.75 -6.27 -8.88
C SER A 143 -7.25 -6.00 -8.94
N ALA A 144 -6.49 -6.83 -9.68
CA ALA A 144 -5.07 -6.62 -9.87
C ALA A 144 -4.79 -5.28 -10.56
N GLU A 145 -5.44 -5.00 -11.69
CA GLU A 145 -5.29 -3.75 -12.44
C GLU A 145 -5.65 -2.51 -11.60
N GLY A 146 -6.71 -2.59 -10.80
CA GLY A 146 -7.09 -1.51 -9.90
C GLY A 146 -6.04 -1.25 -8.81
N THR A 147 -5.47 -2.29 -8.21
CA THR A 147 -4.33 -2.13 -7.27
C THR A 147 -3.10 -1.54 -7.97
N LEU A 148 -2.78 -1.95 -9.20
CA LEU A 148 -1.66 -1.39 -9.97
C LEU A 148 -1.86 0.09 -10.30
N ALA A 149 -3.08 0.46 -10.71
CA ALA A 149 -3.45 1.84 -10.98
C ALA A 149 -3.37 2.71 -9.71
N ASP A 150 -3.84 2.18 -8.58
CA ASP A 150 -3.77 2.85 -7.29
C ASP A 150 -2.32 3.09 -6.86
N CYS A 151 -1.48 2.08 -7.01
CA CYS A 151 -0.06 2.19 -6.72
C CYS A 151 0.61 3.24 -7.64
N LYS A 152 0.28 3.26 -8.93
CA LYS A 152 0.79 4.28 -9.85
C LYS A 152 0.40 5.71 -9.43
N ALA A 153 -0.80 5.90 -8.90
CA ALA A 153 -1.33 7.21 -8.53
C ALA A 153 -0.86 7.67 -7.14
N HIS A 154 -0.72 6.76 -6.19
CA HIS A 154 -0.55 7.07 -4.76
C HIS A 154 0.61 6.34 -4.09
N GLY A 155 1.17 5.34 -4.75
CA GLY A 155 2.23 4.50 -4.22
C GLY A 155 3.61 5.13 -4.34
N ARG A 156 4.49 4.72 -3.44
CA ARG A 156 5.90 5.08 -3.46
C ARG A 156 6.66 4.18 -4.43
N GLN A 157 7.46 4.80 -5.28
CA GLN A 157 8.28 4.09 -6.27
C GLN A 157 9.67 3.82 -5.69
N TYR A 158 10.22 2.65 -6.02
CA TYR A 158 11.59 2.25 -5.68
C TYR A 158 12.28 1.65 -6.89
N LEU A 159 13.58 1.92 -6.99
CA LEU A 159 14.49 1.27 -7.91
C LEU A 159 15.57 0.58 -7.08
N ILE A 160 15.66 -0.74 -7.19
CA ILE A 160 16.75 -1.51 -6.61
C ILE A 160 17.73 -1.85 -7.73
N GLU A 161 18.88 -1.20 -7.70
CA GLU A 161 19.99 -1.50 -8.61
C GLU A 161 20.55 -2.91 -8.34
N PRO A 162 21.21 -3.55 -9.33
CA PRO A 162 21.90 -4.82 -9.14
C PRO A 162 22.84 -4.78 -7.94
N PHE A 163 22.92 -5.88 -7.20
CA PHE A 163 23.79 -5.97 -6.03
C PHE A 163 24.26 -7.38 -5.77
N THR A 164 25.41 -7.49 -5.11
CA THR A 164 25.91 -8.74 -4.56
C THR A 164 25.44 -8.85 -3.11
N PRO A 165 24.74 -9.92 -2.70
CA PRO A 165 24.41 -10.11 -1.29
C PRO A 165 25.69 -10.25 -0.45
N PRO A 166 25.69 -9.82 0.81
CA PRO A 166 26.82 -10.04 1.72
C PRO A 166 27.10 -11.55 1.85
N SER A 167 28.37 -11.92 2.05
CA SER A 167 28.75 -13.32 2.28
C SER A 167 28.13 -13.83 3.58
N GLU A 168 27.76 -15.11 3.63
CA GLU A 168 27.16 -15.75 4.82
C GLU A 168 28.10 -15.78 6.04
N ASP A 169 29.37 -15.40 5.87
CA ASP A 169 30.44 -15.41 6.89
C ASP A 169 30.65 -14.06 7.63
N GLU A 170 29.81 -13.04 7.39
CA GLU A 170 29.81 -11.74 8.11
C GLU A 170 28.59 -11.57 9.04
#